data_AF-A0ABD4YX19-F1
#
_entry.id   AF-A0ABD4YX19-F1
#
_cell.length_a   1.000
_cell.length_b   1.000
_cell.length_c   1.000
_cell.angle_alpha   90.00
_cell.angle_beta   90.00
_cell.angle_gamma   90.00
#
_symmetry.space_group_name_H-M   'P 1'
#
loop_
_entity.id
_entity.type
_entity.pdbx_description
1 polymer ?
#
loop_
_entity_poly.entity_id
_entity_poly.type
_entity_poly.pdbx_seq_one_letter_code
_entity_poly.pdbx_strand_id
1 'polypeptide(L)'
;MRGYLHLLAAAAIAAFVAGCAATGHNFDPSKLSTLTPGQTTVEEAARALTAPPAQQFKQSDGTVLMLWSHKITFVADGLYSRKEALLQFGPDGRLMRLVDSTNILLEPWERQKLLGPAPAPEITQDWAQPAVAPEVQTIYIPGPGEPAGLAPQGK
;
A
#
# COMPACT_ATOMS: atom_id res chain seq x y z
N MET A 1 -55.70 14.57 5.17
CA MET A 1 -54.50 14.21 5.96
C MET A 1 -53.73 13.01 5.40
N ARG A 2 -54.36 11.87 5.08
CA ARG A 2 -53.68 10.69 4.50
C ARG A 2 -52.85 10.96 3.24
N GLY A 3 -53.38 11.69 2.25
CA GLY A 3 -52.65 12.01 1.01
C GLY A 3 -51.40 12.88 1.22
N TYR A 4 -51.46 13.80 2.18
CA TYR A 4 -50.31 14.62 2.57
C TYR A 4 -49.20 13.78 3.21
N LEU A 5 -49.57 12.78 4.01
CA LEU A 5 -48.61 11.86 4.64
C LEU A 5 -47.89 10.99 3.59
N HIS A 6 -48.59 10.54 2.55
CA HIS A 6 -47.99 9.79 1.45
C HIS A 6 -47.06 10.64 0.58
N LEU A 7 -47.42 11.90 0.31
CA LEU A 7 -46.56 12.84 -0.41
C LEU A 7 -45.29 13.18 0.38
N LEU A 8 -45.41 13.40 1.68
CA LEU A 8 -44.25 13.62 2.56
C LEU A 8 -43.35 12.38 2.64
N ALA A 9 -43.94 11.18 2.72
CA ALA A 9 -43.18 9.93 2.69
C ALA A 9 -42.44 9.73 1.36
N ALA A 10 -43.10 9.99 0.22
CA ALA A 10 -42.48 9.89 -1.10
C ALA A 10 -41.34 10.92 -1.27
N ALA A 11 -41.54 12.15 -0.81
CA ALA A 11 -40.51 13.19 -0.85
C ALA A 11 -39.31 12.85 0.05
N ALA A 12 -39.55 12.31 1.25
CA ALA A 12 -38.49 11.86 2.15
C ALA A 12 -37.68 10.69 1.56
N ILE A 13 -38.35 9.74 0.90
CA ILE A 13 -37.69 8.63 0.18
C ILE A 13 -36.88 9.17 -0.99
N ALA A 14 -37.43 10.08 -1.80
CA ALA A 14 -36.72 10.68 -2.92
C ALA A 14 -35.48 11.48 -2.47
N ALA A 15 -35.57 12.22 -1.35
CA ALA A 15 -34.44 12.92 -0.76
C ALA A 15 -33.37 11.96 -0.21
N PHE A 16 -33.76 10.80 0.31
CA PHE A 16 -32.82 9.75 0.74
C PHE A 16 -32.11 9.07 -0.43
N VAL A 17 -32.77 8.92 -1.58
CA VAL A 17 -32.20 8.30 -2.79
C VAL A 17 -31.35 9.31 -3.59
N ALA A 18 -31.56 10.61 -3.42
CA ALA A 18 -30.65 11.67 -3.85
C ALA A 18 -29.39 11.69 -2.98
N GLY A 19 -28.65 10.58 -2.97
CA GLY A 19 -27.49 10.36 -2.13
C GLY A 19 -26.29 11.19 -2.58
N CYS A 20 -26.13 12.37 -2.00
CA CYS A 20 -24.82 12.98 -1.82
C CYS A 20 -24.24 12.40 -0.53
N ALA A 21 -23.15 11.64 -0.64
CA ALA A 21 -22.44 11.11 0.51
C ALA A 21 -21.00 11.59 0.50
N ALA A 22 -20.56 12.21 1.60
CA ALA A 22 -19.17 12.51 1.87
C ALA A 22 -18.73 11.78 3.13
N THR A 23 -17.60 11.07 3.08
CA THR A 23 -17.06 10.32 4.22
C THR A 23 -15.57 10.58 4.40
N GLY A 24 -15.12 10.59 5.66
CA GLY A 24 -13.74 10.88 6.04
C GLY A 24 -13.45 12.38 6.16
N HIS A 25 -12.17 12.75 6.09
CA HIS A 25 -11.73 14.14 6.20
C HIS A 25 -11.04 14.58 4.92
N ASN A 26 -11.45 15.71 4.34
CA ASN A 26 -10.75 16.29 3.21
C ASN A 26 -9.36 16.74 3.64
N PHE A 27 -8.31 16.17 3.05
CA PHE A 27 -6.91 16.45 3.38
C PHE A 27 -6.15 16.96 2.15
N ASP A 28 -5.02 17.64 2.34
CA ASP A 28 -4.17 18.11 1.24
C ASP A 28 -3.13 17.03 0.86
N PRO A 29 -3.34 16.25 -0.22
CA PRO A 29 -2.40 15.21 -0.61
C PRO A 29 -1.10 15.77 -1.20
N SER A 30 -1.08 17.03 -1.67
CA SER A 30 0.13 17.66 -2.22
C SER A 30 1.19 17.89 -1.15
N LYS A 31 0.80 17.84 0.14
CA LYS A 31 1.70 17.97 1.28
C LYS A 31 2.29 16.66 1.75
N LEU A 32 1.91 15.51 1.17
CA LEU A 32 2.50 14.22 1.52
C LEU A 32 4.02 14.21 1.35
N SER A 33 4.56 14.83 0.30
CA SER A 33 6.01 14.88 0.07
C SER A 33 6.78 15.74 1.07
N THR A 34 6.09 16.59 1.84
CA THR A 34 6.69 17.38 2.93
C THR A 34 6.94 16.54 4.17
N LEU A 35 6.24 15.42 4.32
CA LEU A 35 6.45 14.51 5.44
C LEU A 35 7.83 13.84 5.30
N THR A 36 8.47 13.61 6.44
CA THR A 36 9.81 13.06 6.52
C THR A 36 9.80 11.82 7.41
N PRO A 37 10.00 10.63 6.82
CA PRO A 37 10.17 9.39 7.58
C PRO A 37 11.24 9.52 8.67
N GLY A 38 10.97 8.91 9.83
CA GLY A 38 11.80 8.94 11.03
C GLY A 38 11.73 10.26 11.81
N GLN A 39 11.04 11.28 11.31
CA GLN A 39 10.96 12.59 11.97
C GLN A 39 9.53 13.01 12.24
N THR A 40 8.68 13.02 11.22
CA THR A 40 7.32 13.56 11.31
C THR A 40 6.47 12.80 12.31
N THR A 41 5.88 13.49 13.29
CA THR A 41 4.93 12.88 14.23
C THR A 41 3.51 12.80 13.64
N VAL A 42 2.61 12.10 14.32
CA VAL A 42 1.19 12.03 13.93
C VAL A 42 0.54 13.41 13.90
N GLU A 43 0.80 14.25 14.90
CA GLU A 43 0.22 15.59 15.01
C GLU A 43 0.77 16.53 13.95
N GLU A 44 2.06 16.41 13.64
CA GLU A 44 2.71 17.15 12.55
C GLU A 44 2.16 16.73 11.19
N ALA A 45 1.96 15.42 10.96
CA ALA A 45 1.33 14.92 9.75
C ALA A 45 -0.11 15.43 9.61
N ALA A 46 -0.91 15.38 10.69
CA ALA A 46 -2.28 15.89 10.67
C ALA A 46 -2.32 17.39 10.35
N ARG A 47 -1.37 18.17 10.88
CA ARG A 47 -1.23 19.59 10.60
C ARG A 47 -0.80 19.85 9.15
N ALA A 48 0.20 19.13 8.66
CA ALA A 48 0.72 19.28 7.30
C ALA A 48 -0.32 18.90 6.25
N LEU A 49 -1.08 17.83 6.48
CA LEU A 49 -2.16 17.36 5.62
C LEU A 49 -3.48 18.11 5.84
N THR A 50 -3.48 19.11 6.74
CA THR A 50 -4.63 19.95 7.12
C THR A 50 -5.87 19.17 7.56
N ALA A 51 -5.70 17.96 8.08
CA ALA A 51 -6.78 17.08 8.51
C ALA A 51 -6.27 15.97 9.43
N PRO A 52 -7.08 15.50 10.40
CA PRO A 52 -6.77 14.30 11.16
C PRO A 52 -6.99 13.03 10.31
N PRO A 53 -6.37 11.89 10.68
CA PRO A 53 -6.65 10.62 10.02
C PRO A 53 -8.13 10.24 10.19
N ALA A 54 -8.71 9.65 9.16
CA ALA A 54 -10.08 9.13 9.19
C ALA A 54 -10.18 7.82 9.97
N GLN A 55 -9.15 6.98 9.93
CA GLN A 55 -9.10 5.71 10.64
C GLN A 55 -7.69 5.41 11.15
N GLN A 56 -7.61 4.62 12.22
CA GLN A 56 -6.36 4.13 12.81
C GLN A 56 -6.46 2.63 13.07
N PHE A 57 -5.44 1.88 12.67
CA PHE A 57 -5.35 0.43 12.85
C PHE A 57 -4.07 0.12 13.62
N LYS A 58 -4.23 -0.31 14.87
CA LYS A 58 -3.10 -0.73 15.72
C LYS A 58 -2.64 -2.12 15.28
N GLN A 59 -1.33 -2.30 15.13
CA GLN A 59 -0.72 -3.58 14.76
C GLN A 59 -0.13 -4.26 15.98
N SER A 60 0.12 -5.58 15.89
CA SER A 60 0.69 -6.38 16.99
C SER A 60 2.15 -6.07 17.29
N ASP A 61 2.87 -5.50 16.31
CA ASP A 61 4.28 -5.08 16.43
C ASP A 61 4.44 -3.70 17.11
N GLY A 62 3.35 -3.08 17.55
CA GLY A 62 3.33 -1.76 18.16
C GLY A 62 3.29 -0.60 17.17
N THR A 63 3.36 -0.87 15.86
CA THR A 63 3.14 0.15 14.84
C THR A 63 1.65 0.46 14.68
N VAL A 64 1.36 1.63 14.09
CA VAL A 64 -0.01 2.07 13.84
C VAL A 64 -0.14 2.51 12.39
N LEU A 65 -1.07 1.91 11.66
CA LEU A 65 -1.47 2.38 10.35
C LEU A 65 -2.54 3.45 10.51
N MET A 66 -2.35 4.59 9.89
CA MET A 66 -3.28 5.71 9.93
C MET A 66 -3.71 6.06 8.50
N LEU A 67 -5.02 6.03 8.27
CA LEU A 67 -5.62 6.27 6.97
C LEU A 67 -6.16 7.70 6.92
N TRP A 68 -5.62 8.50 6.01
CA TRP A 68 -6.27 9.71 5.52
C TRP A 68 -7.11 9.32 4.32
N SER A 69 -8.43 9.52 4.42
CA SER A 69 -9.35 9.19 3.35
C SER A 69 -10.41 10.27 3.19
N HIS A 70 -10.72 10.61 1.95
CA HIS A 70 -11.86 11.44 1.61
C HIS A 70 -12.57 10.85 0.40
N LYS A 71 -13.87 10.59 0.55
CA LYS A 71 -14.72 10.05 -0.52
C LYS A 71 -15.93 10.94 -0.67
N ILE A 72 -16.26 11.29 -1.91
CA ILE A 72 -17.49 11.99 -2.26
C ILE A 72 -18.17 11.19 -3.38
N THR A 73 -19.47 10.95 -3.20
CA THR A 73 -20.33 10.31 -4.20
C THR A 73 -21.55 11.16 -4.43
N PHE A 74 -21.82 11.51 -5.69
CA PHE A 74 -23.08 12.10 -6.13
C PHE A 74 -23.78 11.10 -7.05
N VAL A 75 -24.75 10.37 -6.51
CA VAL A 75 -25.41 9.26 -7.22
C VAL A 75 -26.19 9.76 -8.45
N ALA A 76 -26.82 10.94 -8.35
CA ALA A 76 -27.62 11.49 -9.45
C ALA A 76 -26.78 11.81 -10.71
N ASP A 77 -25.53 12.23 -10.52
CA ASP A 77 -24.62 12.62 -11.61
C ASP A 77 -23.56 11.55 -11.93
N GLY A 78 -23.56 10.42 -11.21
CA GLY A 78 -22.56 9.36 -11.36
C GLY A 78 -21.13 9.76 -10.96
N LEU A 79 -20.95 10.88 -10.25
CA LEU A 79 -19.64 11.37 -9.86
C LEU A 79 -19.13 10.64 -8.62
N TYR A 80 -18.01 9.96 -8.78
CA TYR A 80 -17.27 9.31 -7.69
C TYR A 80 -15.87 9.90 -7.59
N SER A 81 -15.53 10.45 -6.43
CA SER A 81 -14.18 10.91 -6.12
C SER A 81 -13.71 10.27 -4.83
N ARG A 82 -12.50 9.74 -4.84
CA ARG A 82 -11.83 9.12 -3.69
C ARG A 82 -10.38 9.53 -3.71
N LYS A 83 -9.83 9.91 -2.57
CA LYS A 83 -8.38 10.02 -2.35
C LYS A 83 -8.02 9.43 -0.99
N GLU A 84 -6.94 8.66 -0.97
CA GLU A 84 -6.50 7.99 0.25
C GLU A 84 -4.99 7.93 0.36
N ALA A 85 -4.47 8.06 1.58
CA ALA A 85 -3.07 7.83 1.93
C ALA A 85 -3.01 7.03 3.24
N LEU A 86 -2.36 5.87 3.18
CA LEU A 86 -2.14 5.00 4.33
C LEU A 86 -0.71 5.18 4.80
N LEU A 87 -0.54 5.76 5.97
CA LEU A 87 0.77 6.02 6.58
C LEU A 87 1.00 5.05 7.73
N GLN A 88 2.20 4.50 7.84
CA GLN A 88 2.62 3.70 8.98
C GLN A 88 3.44 4.56 9.93
N PHE A 89 3.06 4.56 11.21
CA PHE A 89 3.79 5.20 12.29
C PHE A 89 4.39 4.13 13.21
N GLY A 90 5.61 4.37 13.66
CA GLY A 90 6.32 3.50 14.59
C GLY A 90 5.76 3.58 16.00
N PRO A 91 6.22 2.68 16.89
CA PRO A 91 5.86 2.71 18.31
C PRO A 91 6.35 3.99 19.02
N ASP A 92 7.31 4.70 18.42
CA ASP A 92 7.81 6.01 18.84
C ASP A 92 6.91 7.18 18.38
N GLY A 93 5.82 6.90 17.67
CA GLY A 93 4.88 7.89 17.15
C GLY A 93 5.37 8.64 15.92
N ARG A 94 6.46 8.19 15.28
CA ARG A 94 7.03 8.84 14.09
C ARG A 94 6.67 8.11 12.81
N LEU A 95 6.55 8.86 11.73
CA LEU A 95 6.25 8.32 10.41
C LEU A 95 7.36 7.36 10.01
N MET A 96 7.02 6.12 9.72
CA MET A 96 7.95 5.15 9.13
C MET A 96 7.89 5.23 7.61
N ARG A 97 6.68 5.19 7.04
CA ARG A 97 6.50 5.18 5.59
C ARG A 97 5.07 5.45 5.12
N LEU A 98 4.92 5.85 3.87
CA LEU A 98 3.71 5.72 3.07
C LEU A 98 3.58 4.27 2.61
N VAL A 99 2.54 3.58 3.06
CA VAL A 99 2.26 2.18 2.72
C VAL A 99 1.49 2.08 1.42
N ASP A 100 0.45 2.90 1.26
CA ASP A 100 -0.39 2.91 0.07
C ASP A 100 -0.96 4.31 -0.19
N SER A 101 -1.26 4.60 -1.46
CA SER A 101 -1.90 5.83 -1.89
C SER A 101 -2.87 5.55 -3.04
N THR A 102 -4.10 6.05 -2.95
CA THR A 102 -5.10 5.92 -4.01
C THR A 102 -5.48 7.29 -4.55
N ASN A 103 -5.45 7.46 -5.89
CA ASN A 103 -5.84 8.68 -6.60
C ASN A 103 -5.14 9.95 -6.10
N ILE A 104 -3.84 9.81 -5.78
CA ILE A 104 -2.97 10.91 -5.41
C ILE A 104 -1.84 10.98 -6.43
N LEU A 105 -1.64 12.17 -7.00
CA LEU A 105 -0.49 12.44 -7.84
C LEU A 105 0.72 12.72 -6.95
N LEU A 106 1.65 11.76 -6.93
CA LEU A 106 2.96 11.89 -6.31
C LEU A 106 4.01 11.56 -7.36
N GLU A 107 5.01 12.44 -7.46
CA GLU A 107 6.14 12.19 -8.33
C GLU A 107 6.87 10.91 -7.89
N PRO A 108 7.51 10.15 -8.80
CA PRO A 108 8.17 8.88 -8.46
C PRO A 108 9.20 9.03 -7.33
N TRP A 109 9.94 10.13 -7.33
CA TRP A 109 10.96 10.42 -6.33
C TRP A 109 10.37 10.81 -4.96
N GLU A 110 9.22 11.50 -4.93
CA GLU A 110 8.51 11.82 -3.69
C GLU A 110 7.97 10.55 -3.04
N ARG A 111 7.38 9.67 -3.85
CA ARG A 111 6.94 8.36 -3.38
C ARG A 111 8.11 7.58 -2.80
N GLN A 112 9.25 7.54 -3.51
CA GLN A 112 10.45 6.85 -3.03
C GLN A 112 10.95 7.40 -1.69
N LYS A 113 10.96 8.72 -1.50
CA LYS A 113 11.31 9.36 -0.23
C LYS A 113 10.39 8.88 0.91
N LEU A 114 9.09 8.78 0.63
CA LEU A 114 8.08 8.44 1.62
C LEU A 114 8.05 6.95 1.96
N LEU A 115 8.68 6.07 1.19
CA LEU A 115 8.79 4.65 1.55
C LEU A 115 9.66 4.40 2.79
N GLY A 116 10.38 5.42 3.27
CA GLY A 116 11.31 5.30 4.38
C GLY A 116 12.58 4.52 3.99
N PRO A 117 13.47 4.26 4.96
CA PRO A 117 14.55 3.30 4.76
C PRO A 117 13.95 1.97 4.30
N ALA A 118 14.59 1.32 3.32
CA ALA A 118 14.16 -0.01 2.91
C ALA A 118 14.00 -0.89 4.16
N PRO A 119 12.97 -1.76 4.22
CA PRO A 119 12.88 -2.76 5.28
C PRO A 119 14.26 -3.39 5.44
N ALA A 120 14.79 -3.41 6.67
CA ALA A 120 16.01 -4.16 6.92
C ALA A 120 15.77 -5.54 6.29
N PRO A 121 16.64 -6.02 5.38
CA PRO A 121 16.41 -7.30 4.76
C PRO A 121 16.20 -8.27 5.90
N GLU A 122 15.02 -8.89 5.95
CA GLU A 122 14.84 -10.08 6.77
C GLU A 122 15.93 -11.01 6.27
N ILE A 123 17.00 -11.15 7.06
CA ILE A 123 17.97 -12.19 6.86
C ILE A 123 17.22 -13.46 7.25
N THR A 124 16.31 -13.90 6.39
CA THR A 124 15.88 -15.28 6.36
C THR A 124 17.17 -16.03 6.17
N GLN A 125 17.61 -16.74 7.21
CA GLN A 125 18.84 -17.52 7.24
C GLN A 125 18.84 -18.70 6.24
N ASP A 126 17.95 -18.69 5.24
CA ASP A 126 17.99 -19.60 4.10
C ASP A 126 19.23 -19.36 3.20
N TRP A 127 19.91 -18.22 3.32
CA TRP A 127 21.12 -17.92 2.56
C TRP A 127 22.41 -18.55 3.13
N ALA A 128 22.31 -19.37 4.17
CA ALA A 128 23.43 -20.19 4.65
C ALA A 128 23.44 -21.59 4.01
N GLN A 129 22.81 -21.80 2.86
CA GLN A 129 23.14 -22.94 2.00
C GLN A 129 24.45 -22.61 1.28
N PRO A 130 25.55 -23.35 1.52
CA PRO A 130 26.68 -23.29 0.61
C PRO A 130 26.14 -23.60 -0.77
N ALA A 131 26.36 -22.70 -1.73
CA ALA A 131 26.07 -22.99 -3.13
C ALA A 131 26.80 -24.29 -3.47
N VAL A 132 26.06 -25.40 -3.56
CA VAL A 132 26.59 -26.65 -4.08
C VAL A 132 26.99 -26.31 -5.50
N ALA A 133 28.29 -26.17 -5.72
CA ALA A 133 28.83 -25.97 -7.05
C ALA A 133 28.22 -27.08 -7.92
N PRO A 134 27.58 -26.76 -9.05
CA PRO A 134 27.04 -27.80 -9.91
C PRO A 134 28.23 -28.68 -10.31
N GLU A 135 28.25 -29.93 -9.84
CA GLU A 135 29.15 -30.93 -10.40
C GLU A 135 28.81 -31.00 -11.88
N VAL A 136 29.69 -30.43 -12.71
CA VAL A 136 29.59 -30.52 -14.16
C VAL A 136 29.88 -31.98 -14.51
N GLN A 137 28.85 -32.81 -14.45
CA GLN A 137 28.90 -34.15 -15.02
C GLN A 137 28.98 -33.98 -16.53
N THR A 138 30.20 -34.08 -17.06
CA THR A 138 30.45 -34.06 -18.49
C THR A 138 29.82 -35.31 -19.08
N ILE A 139 28.69 -35.15 -19.76
CA ILE A 139 28.04 -36.23 -20.51
C ILE A 139 28.92 -36.54 -21.72
N TYR A 140 29.57 -37.70 -21.72
CA TYR A 140 30.33 -38.22 -22.85
C TYR A 140 29.35 -38.78 -23.89
N ILE A 141 29.33 -38.20 -25.09
CA ILE A 141 28.56 -38.71 -26.23
C ILE A 141 29.55 -39.49 -27.12
N PRO A 142 29.43 -40.83 -27.24
CA PRO A 142 30.35 -41.64 -28.04
C PRO A 142 30.21 -41.37 -29.55
N GLY A 143 31.32 -41.46 -30.28
CA GLY A 143 31.30 -41.39 -31.74
C GLY A 143 30.75 -42.67 -32.40
N PRO A 144 30.40 -42.65 -33.70
CA PRO A 144 29.85 -43.81 -34.39
C PRO A 144 30.87 -44.96 -34.41
N GLY A 145 30.58 -46.04 -33.69
CA GLY A 145 31.43 -47.24 -33.58
C GLY A 145 32.08 -47.47 -32.22
N GLU A 146 31.92 -46.56 -31.25
CA GLU A 146 32.41 -46.74 -29.88
C GLU A 146 31.32 -47.30 -28.94
N PRO A 147 31.64 -48.22 -28.01
CA PRO A 147 30.66 -48.72 -27.05
C PRO A 147 30.29 -47.64 -26.03
N ALA A 148 28.99 -47.49 -25.75
CA ALA A 148 28.51 -46.52 -24.77
C ALA A 148 28.96 -46.89 -23.34
N GLY A 149 29.71 -45.99 -22.70
CA GLY A 149 30.25 -46.17 -21.35
C GLY A 149 31.11 -45.01 -20.87
N LEU A 150 31.51 -45.04 -19.60
CA LEU A 150 32.38 -44.03 -18.96
C LEU A 150 33.73 -43.93 -19.66
N ALA A 151 34.22 -42.69 -19.80
CA ALA A 151 35.43 -42.33 -20.54
C ALA A 151 36.65 -43.24 -20.21
N PRO A 152 37.51 -43.56 -21.19
CA PRO A 152 38.72 -44.31 -20.91
C PRO A 152 39.64 -43.47 -20.02
N GLN A 153 39.95 -44.00 -18.83
CA GLN A 153 40.98 -43.46 -17.95
C GLN A 153 42.33 -43.62 -18.66
N GLY A 154 42.84 -42.51 -19.22
CA GLY A 154 44.15 -42.45 -19.85
C GLY A 154 45.28 -42.65 -18.82
N LYS A 155 46.37 -43.28 -19.28
CA LYS A 155 47.64 -43.45 -18.57
C LYS A 155 48.33 -42.12 -18.28
#